data_AF-A0A8C0U307-F1
#
_entry.id   AF-A0A8C0U307-F1
#
_cell.length_a   1.000
_cell.length_b   1.000
_cell.length_c   1.000
_cell.angle_alpha   90.00
_cell.angle_beta   90.00
_cell.angle_gamma   90.00
#
_symmetry.space_group_name_H-M   'P 1'
#
loop_
_entity.id
_entity.type
_entity.pdbx_description
1 polymer ?
#
loop_
_entity_poly.entity_id
_entity_poly.type
_entity_poly.pdbx_seq_one_letter_code
_entity_poly.pdbx_strand_id
1 'polypeptide(L)'
;MLPFELLLSNPLQFFRVEVALEDINDHSPVFPVERFTFKILERSDSGTRFPLEAAQDLDIGSNTVQAYIISPENEYAQDLDIGSNTVQAYIISPENEYFSVSYGNRSNGDKYLELVLEKPLDREEQSEMSFSVIAVDGGSPPRSGSVVISIIILDVNDNPPIFTQERYIGKVLENMPEGSVVLAVLATDQDAGVNGDISYQLSQAVGQTDSAFVIDNRTGEIKITKPLDFEEAKRHELSVRATDGGGLSAICKVLVEVVDVNDNAPEVVVSSFSSPLPENTAPGTVVALFTVRDRDSGANGKISCGLEDQLFFSLRPAYKNYYELVTVSALDREETARYILRVTAADAGSPPLTSTQTFTVDISDVNDNAPVFNQTSYTMYVRENNVPTVFVGAVSAADADVGLNGKVSYSLAAVQAAEGPW
;
A
#
# COMPACT_ATOMS: atom_id res chain seq x y z
N MET A 1 53.88 65.26 17.40
CA MET A 1 54.92 66.26 17.76
C MET A 1 54.72 66.68 19.21
N LEU A 2 55.73 66.49 20.06
CA LEU A 2 55.70 66.94 21.46
C LEU A 2 56.55 68.22 21.59
N PRO A 3 55.96 69.39 21.89
CA PRO A 3 56.71 70.63 22.00
C PRO A 3 57.29 70.80 23.41
N PHE A 4 58.57 71.21 23.50
CA PHE A 4 59.15 71.69 24.74
C PHE A 4 60.17 72.80 24.50
N GLU A 5 60.37 73.63 25.51
CA GLU A 5 61.26 74.78 25.45
C GLU A 5 62.56 74.46 26.18
N LEU A 6 63.69 74.60 25.47
CA LEU A 6 65.02 74.44 26.02
C LEU A 6 65.62 75.83 26.27
N LEU A 7 66.04 76.08 27.51
CA LEU A 7 66.73 77.29 27.91
C LEU A 7 68.19 76.96 28.24
N LEU A 8 69.12 77.44 27.41
CA LEU A 8 70.56 77.35 27.69
C LEU A 8 71.03 78.61 28.41
N SER A 9 71.88 78.47 29.42
CA SER A 9 72.48 79.59 30.17
C SER A 9 73.94 79.82 29.78
N ASN A 10 74.30 81.09 29.55
CA ASN A 10 75.63 81.61 29.15
C ASN A 10 76.14 81.21 27.75
N PRO A 11 75.69 81.91 26.68
CA PRO A 11 74.70 82.99 26.67
C PRO A 11 73.26 82.48 26.78
N LEU A 12 72.34 83.32 27.29
CA LEU A 12 70.94 82.94 27.51
C LEU A 12 70.20 82.86 26.15
N GLN A 13 69.79 81.66 25.73
CA GLN A 13 69.10 81.43 24.46
C GLN A 13 67.93 80.44 24.61
N PHE A 14 66.80 80.75 23.96
CA PHE A 14 65.60 79.93 23.91
C PHE A 14 65.56 79.13 22.60
N PHE A 15 65.37 77.82 22.71
CA PHE A 15 65.14 76.95 21.57
C PHE A 15 63.79 76.27 21.72
N ARG A 16 62.96 76.40 20.68
CA ARG A 16 61.76 75.59 20.54
C ARG A 16 62.18 74.28 19.88
N VAL A 17 62.05 73.19 20.63
CA VAL A 17 62.33 71.85 20.12
C VAL A 17 61.01 71.13 19.92
N GLU A 18 60.85 70.59 18.72
CA GLU A 18 59.73 69.74 18.37
C GLU A 18 60.27 68.34 18.16
N VAL A 19 59.86 67.41 19.01
CA VAL A 19 60.21 65.99 18.83
C VAL A 19 59.09 65.33 18.06
N ALA A 20 59.44 64.83 16.87
CA ALA A 20 58.64 63.88 16.13
C ALA A 20 58.71 62.54 16.87
N LEU A 21 57.55 62.04 17.28
CA LEU A 21 57.43 60.66 17.70
C LEU A 21 57.18 59.85 16.44
N GLU A 22 58.08 58.92 16.15
CA GLU A 22 57.88 57.90 15.13
C GLU A 22 57.13 56.73 15.79
N ASP A 23 56.09 56.27 15.10
CA ASP A 23 55.31 55.10 15.49
C ASP A 23 56.13 53.81 15.30
N ILE A 24 55.99 52.86 16.22
CA ILE A 24 56.64 51.54 16.14
C ILE A 24 55.51 50.50 16.06
N ASN A 25 55.65 49.51 15.18
CA ASN A 25 54.67 48.43 15.00
C ASN A 25 54.62 47.48 16.21
N ASP A 26 54.05 47.93 17.34
CA ASP A 26 53.99 47.21 18.60
C ASP A 26 52.57 46.76 19.02
N HIS A 27 51.55 47.09 18.23
CA HIS A 27 50.22 46.50 18.31
C HIS A 27 49.98 45.53 17.14
N SER A 28 49.07 44.58 17.34
CA SER A 28 48.60 43.72 16.25
C SER A 28 47.18 44.14 15.91
N PRO A 29 46.70 43.89 14.68
CA PRO A 29 45.27 43.99 14.38
C PRO A 29 44.44 43.13 15.32
N VAL A 30 43.38 43.69 15.91
CA VAL A 30 42.46 42.98 16.80
C VAL A 30 41.03 43.13 16.30
N PHE A 31 40.34 42.00 16.14
CA PHE A 31 38.91 42.02 15.89
C PHE A 31 38.14 42.28 17.20
N PRO A 32 37.00 43.00 17.13
CA PRO A 32 36.21 43.32 18.32
C PRO A 32 35.55 42.09 18.97
N VAL A 33 35.44 40.99 18.22
CA VAL A 33 34.86 39.72 18.68
C VAL A 33 35.77 38.55 18.31
N GLU A 34 35.69 37.47 19.09
CA GLU A 34 36.44 36.23 18.82
C GLU A 34 35.80 35.38 17.70
N ARG A 35 34.49 35.55 17.48
CA ARG A 35 33.73 34.78 16.48
C ARG A 35 32.55 35.57 15.92
N PHE A 36 32.40 35.56 14.60
CA PHE A 36 31.15 35.93 13.93
C PHE A 36 30.36 34.66 13.59
N THR A 37 29.04 34.68 13.85
CA THR A 37 28.14 33.59 13.46
C THR A 37 27.08 34.13 12.53
N PHE A 38 27.03 33.59 11.31
CA PHE A 38 26.02 33.93 10.31
C PHE A 38 25.04 32.78 10.13
N LYS A 39 23.78 33.15 9.93
CA LYS A 39 22.72 32.23 9.52
C LYS A 39 22.28 32.65 8.12
N ILE A 40 22.62 31.85 7.12
CA ILE A 40 22.43 32.21 5.70
C ILE A 40 21.51 31.18 5.08
N LEU A 41 20.46 31.61 4.37
CA LEU A 41 19.57 30.69 3.66
C LEU A 41 20.32 30.07 2.48
N GLU A 42 20.11 28.78 2.21
CA GLU A 42 20.80 28.14 1.08
C GLU A 42 20.43 28.74 -0.29
N ARG A 43 19.19 29.25 -0.41
CA ARG A 43 18.73 30.00 -1.58
C ARG A 43 19.29 31.42 -1.73
N SER A 44 20.24 31.84 -0.90
CA SER A 44 20.84 33.17 -0.99
C SER A 44 21.55 33.36 -2.32
N ASP A 45 21.25 34.46 -3.02
CA ASP A 45 21.83 34.74 -4.34
C ASP A 45 23.34 34.99 -4.25
N SER A 46 24.09 34.48 -5.24
CA SER A 46 25.50 34.87 -5.43
C SER A 46 25.63 36.39 -5.56
N GLY A 47 26.65 36.94 -4.90
CA GLY A 47 26.89 38.37 -4.74
C GLY A 47 26.27 38.97 -3.48
N THR A 48 25.52 38.21 -2.68
CA THR A 48 25.01 38.67 -1.38
C THR A 48 26.17 39.03 -0.45
N ARG A 49 26.05 40.18 0.22
CA ARG A 49 27.11 40.77 1.07
C ARG A 49 26.69 40.75 2.54
N PHE A 50 27.58 40.28 3.41
CA PHE A 50 27.38 40.23 4.86
C PHE A 50 28.41 41.14 5.54
N PRO A 51 27.99 42.24 6.18
CA PRO A 51 28.92 43.15 6.82
C PRO A 51 29.62 42.50 8.01
N LEU A 52 30.92 42.77 8.12
CA LEU A 52 31.80 42.38 9.21
C LEU A 52 32.34 43.64 9.89
N GLU A 53 32.61 43.57 11.18
CA GLU A 53 33.36 44.62 11.86
C GLU A 53 34.85 44.44 11.54
N ALA A 54 35.46 45.49 10.98
CA ALA A 54 36.87 45.49 10.60
C ALA A 54 37.78 45.36 11.84
N ALA A 55 38.96 44.76 11.66
CA ALA A 55 39.97 44.72 12.71
C ALA A 55 40.50 46.13 12.98
N GLN A 56 40.77 46.41 14.25
CA GLN A 56 41.35 47.68 14.70
C GLN A 56 42.82 47.45 15.02
N ASP A 57 43.67 48.35 14.52
CA ASP A 57 45.07 48.44 14.91
C ASP A 57 45.28 49.77 15.62
N LEU A 58 45.97 49.75 16.76
CA LEU A 58 46.23 50.94 17.56
C LEU A 58 47.45 51.73 17.06
N ASP A 59 48.26 51.12 16.19
CA ASP A 59 49.43 51.76 15.57
C ASP A 59 49.00 52.80 14.53
N ILE A 60 49.68 53.93 14.49
CA ILE A 60 49.29 55.09 13.66
C ILE A 60 50.20 55.20 12.44
N GLY A 61 49.63 55.03 11.24
CA GLY A 61 50.32 55.29 9.99
C GLY A 61 50.66 56.76 9.76
N SER A 62 51.86 57.04 9.22
CA SER A 62 52.23 58.39 8.78
C SER A 62 51.54 58.75 7.45
N ASN A 63 50.49 59.59 7.49
CA ASN A 63 50.29 60.76 6.61
C ASN A 63 48.94 61.44 6.88
N THR A 64 48.98 62.57 7.59
CA THR A 64 47.96 63.61 7.49
C THR A 64 47.85 64.11 6.03
N VAL A 65 46.63 64.11 5.49
CA VAL A 65 46.14 64.80 4.28
C VAL A 65 47.15 64.95 3.13
N GLN A 66 47.03 64.13 2.08
CA GLN A 66 47.61 64.44 0.77
C GLN A 66 46.62 64.24 -0.38
N ALA A 67 46.73 65.17 -1.33
CA ALA A 67 45.77 65.53 -2.35
C ALA A 67 45.37 64.42 -3.34
N TYR A 68 44.13 64.54 -3.83
CA TYR A 68 43.61 63.87 -5.01
C TYR A 68 44.55 64.03 -6.22
N ILE A 69 44.92 62.92 -6.86
CA ILE A 69 45.32 62.89 -8.27
C ILE A 69 44.45 61.83 -8.94
N ILE A 70 43.58 62.28 -9.85
CA ILE A 70 42.81 61.41 -10.76
C ILE A 70 43.74 61.08 -11.93
N SER A 71 44.06 59.81 -12.14
CA SER A 71 44.54 59.30 -13.43
C SER A 71 43.42 58.50 -14.09
N PRO A 72 42.97 58.86 -15.32
CA PRO A 72 42.14 57.97 -16.11
C PRO A 72 43.04 56.83 -16.63
N GLU A 73 42.52 55.60 -16.66
CA GLU A 73 43.18 54.37 -17.11
C GLU A 73 43.96 53.59 -16.02
N ASN A 74 43.22 52.95 -15.11
CA ASN A 74 43.43 51.55 -14.72
C ASN A 74 42.35 51.08 -13.73
N GLU A 75 41.78 49.91 -14.01
CA GLU A 75 40.53 49.38 -13.43
C GLU A 75 40.77 48.44 -12.23
N TYR A 76 41.72 48.79 -11.35
CA TYR A 76 41.91 48.10 -10.06
C TYR A 76 42.14 49.15 -8.98
N ALA A 77 41.13 49.38 -8.14
CA ALA A 77 41.29 50.19 -6.94
C ALA A 77 42.16 49.40 -5.96
N GLN A 78 43.46 49.71 -5.93
CA GLN A 78 44.35 49.31 -4.86
C GLN A 78 44.19 50.30 -3.69
N ASP A 79 44.15 49.75 -2.49
CA ASP A 79 44.15 50.50 -1.25
C ASP A 79 45.34 51.49 -1.22
N LEU A 80 45.03 52.76 -0.97
CA LEU A 80 45.99 53.87 -0.90
C LEU A 80 46.10 54.42 0.53
N ASP A 81 45.74 53.62 1.54
CA ASP A 81 46.13 53.87 2.93
C ASP A 81 47.61 53.48 3.11
N ILE A 82 48.52 54.37 2.69
CA ILE A 82 49.97 54.26 2.95
C ILE A 82 50.24 54.67 4.41
N GLY A 83 49.82 53.82 5.34
CA GLY A 83 50.33 53.74 6.70
C GLY A 83 51.18 52.48 6.82
N SER A 84 52.45 52.60 7.21
CA SER A 84 53.36 51.44 7.29
C SER A 84 52.94 50.40 8.34
N ASN A 85 52.07 50.71 9.30
CA ASN A 85 51.78 49.85 10.45
C ASN A 85 50.28 49.55 10.64
N THR A 86 49.39 49.96 9.72
CA THR A 86 47.95 49.68 9.83
C THR A 86 47.54 48.43 9.06
N VAL A 87 46.33 47.89 9.29
CA VAL A 87 45.77 46.76 8.52
C VAL A 87 45.81 47.04 7.01
N GLN A 88 46.48 46.19 6.24
CA GLN A 88 46.65 46.29 4.78
C GLN A 88 45.86 45.22 4.00
N ALA A 89 45.65 44.05 4.59
CA ALA A 89 45.00 42.95 3.89
C ALA A 89 44.12 42.10 4.80
N TYR A 90 43.04 41.58 4.21
CA TYR A 90 42.19 40.55 4.80
C TYR A 90 42.26 39.28 3.95
N ILE A 91 42.55 38.15 4.59
CA ILE A 91 42.74 36.85 3.93
C ILE A 91 41.83 35.81 4.59
N ILE A 92 41.17 34.97 3.80
CA ILE A 92 40.43 33.80 4.33
C ILE A 92 41.37 32.60 4.45
N SER A 93 41.32 31.90 5.58
CA SER A 93 42.07 30.66 5.80
C SER A 93 41.23 29.59 6.52
N PRO A 94 41.16 28.34 6.00
CA PRO A 94 41.66 27.94 4.67
C PRO A 94 40.86 28.61 3.55
N GLU A 95 41.47 28.76 2.37
CA GLU A 95 40.75 29.21 1.18
C GLU A 95 39.51 28.33 0.93
N ASN A 96 38.40 28.94 0.54
CA ASN A 96 37.18 28.25 0.18
C ASN A 96 36.56 28.89 -1.06
N GLU A 97 35.74 28.13 -1.78
CA GLU A 97 35.16 28.56 -3.06
C GLU A 97 33.82 29.28 -2.92
N TYR A 98 33.26 29.34 -1.71
CA TYR A 98 31.91 29.85 -1.46
C TYR A 98 31.91 31.31 -1.04
N PHE A 99 32.94 31.76 -0.32
CA PHE A 99 33.02 33.10 0.22
C PHE A 99 34.33 33.79 -0.12
N SER A 100 34.23 35.06 -0.49
CA SER A 100 35.34 36.00 -0.62
C SER A 100 35.18 37.15 0.39
N VAL A 101 36.24 37.93 0.60
CA VAL A 101 36.20 39.14 1.42
C VAL A 101 36.35 40.35 0.53
N SER A 102 35.41 41.29 0.64
CA SER A 102 35.46 42.61 0.03
C SER A 102 35.70 43.66 1.10
N TYR A 103 36.75 44.46 0.94
CA TYR A 103 37.10 45.51 1.88
C TYR A 103 37.59 46.76 1.15
N GLY A 104 37.52 47.90 1.81
CA GLY A 104 38.03 49.16 1.28
C GLY A 104 37.45 50.36 2.01
N ASN A 105 37.54 51.53 1.38
CA ASN A 105 37.05 52.79 1.92
C ASN A 105 35.73 53.18 1.26
N ARG A 106 34.73 53.51 2.08
CA ARG A 106 33.49 54.14 1.63
C ARG A 106 33.76 55.59 1.25
N SER A 107 32.86 56.20 0.48
CA SER A 107 32.99 57.59 -0.02
C SER A 107 33.08 58.66 1.08
N ASN A 108 32.70 58.31 2.32
CA ASN A 108 32.80 59.14 3.51
C ASN A 108 34.12 58.94 4.31
N GLY A 109 35.00 58.05 3.84
CA GLY A 109 36.25 57.70 4.52
C GLY A 109 36.15 56.54 5.52
N ASP A 110 34.96 55.96 5.73
CA ASP A 110 34.82 54.80 6.63
C ASP A 110 35.34 53.53 5.96
N LYS A 111 36.14 52.75 6.69
CA LYS A 111 36.54 51.40 6.26
C LYS A 111 35.35 50.45 6.31
N TYR A 112 35.21 49.59 5.30
CA TYR A 112 34.24 48.50 5.30
C TYR A 112 34.94 47.15 5.11
N LEU A 113 34.34 46.13 5.70
CA LEU A 113 34.71 44.73 5.55
C LEU A 113 33.41 43.95 5.36
N GLU A 114 33.29 43.24 4.25
CA GLU A 114 32.09 42.49 3.89
C GLU A 114 32.51 41.10 3.41
N LEU A 115 31.80 40.08 3.86
CA LEU A 115 31.87 38.74 3.30
C LEU A 115 30.95 38.70 2.07
N VAL A 116 31.42 38.20 0.94
CA VAL A 116 30.64 38.09 -0.30
C VAL A 116 30.43 36.61 -0.62
N LEU A 117 29.18 36.21 -0.84
CA LEU A 117 28.84 34.87 -1.30
C LEU A 117 29.15 34.76 -2.81
N GLU A 118 30.08 33.91 -3.20
CA GLU A 118 30.47 33.73 -4.61
C GLU A 118 29.68 32.60 -5.28
N LYS A 119 29.49 31.47 -4.57
CA LYS A 119 28.77 30.29 -5.07
C LYS A 119 27.48 30.06 -4.30
N PRO A 120 26.45 29.47 -4.94
CA PRO A 120 25.24 29.06 -4.23
C PRO A 120 25.59 28.08 -3.10
N LEU A 121 24.81 28.13 -2.04
CA LEU A 121 24.91 27.22 -0.90
C LEU A 121 23.89 26.09 -1.09
N ASP A 122 24.21 24.93 -0.54
CA ASP A 122 23.37 23.74 -0.52
C ASP A 122 23.54 23.09 0.85
N ARG A 123 22.48 23.08 1.66
CA ARG A 123 22.50 22.57 3.03
C ARG A 123 22.55 21.05 3.05
N GLU A 124 21.96 20.37 2.07
CA GLU A 124 21.99 18.93 1.89
C GLU A 124 23.41 18.44 1.57
N GLU A 125 24.21 19.24 0.86
CA GLU A 125 25.65 19.00 0.65
C GLU A 125 26.47 19.34 1.90
N GLN A 126 26.30 20.55 2.44
CA GLN A 126 27.04 21.02 3.61
C GLN A 126 26.20 21.99 4.47
N SER A 127 25.89 21.61 5.71
CA SER A 127 25.01 22.41 6.59
C SER A 127 25.73 23.46 7.45
N GLU A 128 27.04 23.30 7.67
CA GLU A 128 27.86 24.23 8.46
C GLU A 128 29.21 24.46 7.80
N MET A 129 29.71 25.70 7.86
CA MET A 129 31.03 26.06 7.39
C MET A 129 31.78 26.87 8.45
N SER A 130 33.08 26.65 8.56
CA SER A 130 33.94 27.43 9.45
C SER A 130 35.28 27.76 8.79
N PHE A 131 35.65 29.02 8.78
CA PHE A 131 36.95 29.51 8.32
C PHE A 131 37.37 30.74 9.14
N SER A 132 38.61 31.17 9.00
CA SER A 132 39.13 32.36 9.67
C SER A 132 39.33 33.50 8.69
N VAL A 133 39.01 34.73 9.11
CA VAL A 133 39.45 35.95 8.42
C VAL A 133 40.66 36.49 9.18
N ILE A 134 41.76 36.68 8.47
CA ILE A 134 43.04 37.13 9.02
C ILE A 134 43.28 38.55 8.52
N ALA A 135 43.40 39.49 9.44
CA ALA A 135 43.87 40.85 9.19
C ALA A 135 45.40 40.88 9.35
N VAL A 136 46.10 41.45 8.37
CA VAL A 136 47.57 41.60 8.39
C VAL A 136 47.91 43.08 8.31
N ASP A 137 48.76 43.55 9.21
CA ASP A 137 49.29 44.92 9.19
C ASP A 137 50.38 45.10 8.11
N GLY A 138 50.79 46.35 7.89
CA GLY A 138 51.86 46.69 6.95
C GLY A 138 53.28 46.64 7.51
N GLY A 139 53.43 46.29 8.80
CA GLY A 139 54.65 46.56 9.54
C GLY A 139 55.82 45.67 9.14
N SER A 140 57.01 45.98 9.67
CA SER A 140 58.22 45.17 9.48
C SER A 140 58.85 44.85 10.84
N PRO A 141 58.62 43.64 11.41
CA PRO A 141 57.88 42.51 10.83
C PRO A 141 56.36 42.72 10.82
N PRO A 142 55.63 42.09 9.89
CA PRO A 142 54.18 42.18 9.84
C PRO A 142 53.55 41.38 10.97
N ARG A 143 52.50 41.90 11.58
CA ARG A 143 51.69 41.21 12.59
C ARG A 143 50.29 40.98 12.07
N SER A 144 49.62 39.99 12.67
CA SER A 144 48.29 39.58 12.24
C SER A 144 47.37 39.30 13.41
N GLY A 145 46.08 39.51 13.16
CA GLY A 145 44.97 39.09 14.01
C GLY A 145 44.01 38.23 13.21
N SER A 146 43.34 37.29 13.85
CA SER A 146 42.36 36.43 13.19
C SER A 146 41.05 36.37 13.96
N VAL A 147 39.95 36.20 13.23
CA VAL A 147 38.62 35.95 13.77
C VAL A 147 38.00 34.75 13.08
N VAL A 148 37.27 33.93 13.84
CA VAL A 148 36.56 32.76 13.29
C VAL A 148 35.21 33.20 12.73
N ILE A 149 34.93 32.83 11.49
CA ILE A 149 33.63 32.93 10.84
C ILE A 149 32.98 31.55 10.90
N SER A 150 31.79 31.48 11.50
CA SER A 150 30.95 30.28 11.56
C SER A 150 29.67 30.55 10.79
N ILE A 151 29.39 29.75 9.77
CA ILE A 151 28.22 29.88 8.93
C ILE A 151 27.35 28.66 9.17
N ILE A 152 26.11 28.92 9.58
CA ILE A 152 25.05 27.92 9.70
C ILE A 152 24.14 28.15 8.50
N ILE A 153 24.02 27.15 7.65
CA ILE A 153 23.18 27.22 6.47
C ILE A 153 21.75 26.86 6.90
N LEU A 154 20.82 27.77 6.63
CA LEU A 154 19.41 27.63 6.95
C LEU A 154 18.69 26.98 5.79
N ASP A 155 17.93 25.95 6.15
CA ASP A 155 17.10 25.14 5.29
C ASP A 155 16.00 25.94 4.57
N VAL A 156 15.77 25.58 3.32
CA VAL A 156 14.73 26.05 2.42
C VAL A 156 14.07 24.81 1.84
N ASN A 157 12.74 24.80 1.77
CA ASN A 157 12.00 23.65 1.27
C ASN A 157 12.13 23.50 -0.27
N ASP A 158 13.24 22.94 -0.75
CA ASP A 158 13.54 22.79 -2.18
C ASP A 158 13.68 21.33 -2.64
N ASN A 159 13.71 20.36 -1.73
CA ASN A 159 13.60 18.95 -2.05
C ASN A 159 12.16 18.46 -1.82
N PRO A 160 11.46 17.94 -2.85
CA PRO A 160 10.18 17.29 -2.63
C PRO A 160 10.36 15.88 -2.05
N PRO A 161 9.36 15.33 -1.33
CA PRO A 161 9.39 13.95 -0.86
C PRO A 161 9.57 12.95 -2.01
N ILE A 162 10.39 11.92 -1.83
CA ILE A 162 10.64 10.88 -2.85
C ILE A 162 10.27 9.51 -2.29
N PHE A 163 9.38 8.79 -2.98
CA PHE A 163 9.05 7.41 -2.61
C PHE A 163 10.19 6.45 -2.94
N THR A 164 10.41 5.45 -2.09
CA THR A 164 11.45 4.42 -2.32
C THR A 164 11.15 3.50 -3.51
N GLN A 165 9.91 3.46 -3.98
CA GLN A 165 9.46 2.67 -5.13
C GLN A 165 8.49 3.49 -5.99
N GLU A 166 8.58 3.33 -7.32
CA GLU A 166 7.63 3.93 -8.27
C GLU A 166 6.21 3.32 -8.13
N ARG A 167 6.16 2.03 -7.80
CA ARG A 167 4.91 1.28 -7.60
C ARG A 167 5.06 0.28 -6.46
N TYR A 168 4.13 0.34 -5.50
CA TYR A 168 4.01 -0.66 -4.43
C TYR A 168 2.96 -1.69 -4.82
N ILE A 169 3.23 -2.97 -4.52
CA ILE A 169 2.28 -4.05 -4.71
C ILE A 169 2.15 -4.81 -3.39
N GLY A 170 0.95 -4.79 -2.81
CA GLY A 170 0.63 -5.55 -1.61
C GLY A 170 -0.39 -6.65 -1.90
N LYS A 171 -0.33 -7.71 -1.10
CA LYS A 171 -1.29 -8.81 -1.16
C LYS A 171 -1.98 -8.92 0.18
N VAL A 172 -3.30 -9.10 0.15
CA VAL A 172 -4.10 -9.24 1.37
C VAL A 172 -5.19 -10.28 1.16
N LEU A 173 -5.41 -11.13 2.17
CA LEU A 173 -6.53 -12.07 2.15
C LEU A 173 -7.84 -11.30 2.31
N GLU A 174 -8.89 -11.72 1.62
CA GLU A 174 -10.18 -11.01 1.68
C GLU A 174 -10.84 -11.02 3.07
N ASN A 175 -10.60 -12.10 3.83
CA ASN A 175 -11.14 -12.30 5.17
C ASN A 175 -10.38 -11.56 6.28
N MET A 176 -9.43 -10.69 5.92
CA MET A 176 -8.68 -9.91 6.92
C MET A 176 -9.61 -8.92 7.63
N PRO A 177 -9.55 -8.85 8.97
CA PRO A 177 -10.43 -7.96 9.72
C PRO A 177 -10.09 -6.49 9.45
N GLU A 178 -11.08 -5.62 9.68
CA GLU A 178 -10.89 -4.17 9.67
C GLU A 178 -9.76 -3.75 10.61
N GLY A 179 -8.96 -2.77 10.17
CA GLY A 179 -7.75 -2.30 10.85
C GLY A 179 -6.47 -3.07 10.50
N SER A 180 -6.58 -4.18 9.77
CA SER A 180 -5.40 -4.94 9.31
C SER A 180 -4.55 -4.12 8.36
N VAL A 181 -3.23 -4.21 8.53
CA VAL A 181 -2.25 -3.55 7.66
C VAL A 181 -2.05 -4.37 6.38
N VAL A 182 -2.18 -3.73 5.23
CA VAL A 182 -1.93 -4.33 3.91
C VAL A 182 -0.45 -4.23 3.56
N LEU A 183 0.08 -3.01 3.62
CA LEU A 183 1.48 -2.67 3.37
C LEU A 183 1.77 -1.28 3.93
N ALA A 184 3.05 -0.92 4.03
CA ALA A 184 3.48 0.45 4.31
C ALA A 184 4.24 1.01 3.10
N VAL A 185 3.93 2.26 2.74
CA VAL A 185 4.74 3.02 1.78
C VAL A 185 5.76 3.87 2.53
N LEU A 186 6.90 4.13 1.90
CA LEU A 186 7.94 4.95 2.46
C LEU A 186 8.38 6.02 1.45
N ALA A 187 8.33 7.27 1.90
CA ALA A 187 8.97 8.39 1.24
C ALA A 187 10.06 8.97 2.15
N THR A 188 11.06 9.59 1.53
CA THR A 188 12.17 10.28 2.19
C THR A 188 12.28 11.68 1.62
N ASP A 189 12.60 12.63 2.48
CA ASP A 189 12.86 14.02 2.14
C ASP A 189 14.27 14.38 2.61
N GLN A 190 14.96 15.22 1.85
CA GLN A 190 16.34 15.61 2.17
C GLN A 190 16.39 16.87 3.03
N ASP A 191 15.31 17.64 3.08
CA ASP A 191 15.20 18.88 3.84
C ASP A 191 15.19 18.63 5.37
N ALA A 192 15.49 19.67 6.15
CA ALA A 192 15.60 19.57 7.61
C ALA A 192 14.35 20.05 8.36
N GLY A 193 14.04 19.38 9.48
CA GLY A 193 12.95 19.78 10.37
C GLY A 193 11.58 19.65 9.69
N VAL A 194 10.76 20.70 9.77
CA VAL A 194 9.38 20.68 9.25
C VAL A 194 9.33 20.50 7.73
N ASN A 195 10.34 21.00 7.02
CA ASN A 195 10.45 20.84 5.57
C ASN A 195 10.78 19.39 5.18
N GLY A 196 11.38 18.61 6.08
CA GLY A 196 11.57 17.15 5.88
C GLY A 196 10.48 16.27 6.50
N ASP A 197 9.52 16.85 7.24
CA ASP A 197 8.48 16.09 7.94
C ASP A 197 7.36 15.67 6.98
N ILE A 198 7.36 14.41 6.59
CA ILE A 198 6.43 13.86 5.60
C ILE A 198 5.10 13.46 6.24
N SER A 199 4.01 13.81 5.55
CA SER A 199 2.66 13.32 5.81
C SER A 199 2.09 12.57 4.60
N TYR A 200 1.36 11.49 4.87
CA TYR A 200 0.78 10.63 3.83
C TYR A 200 -0.73 10.79 3.73
N GLN A 201 -1.25 10.76 2.50
CA GLN A 201 -2.68 10.81 2.23
C GLN A 201 -3.04 9.97 1.00
N LEU A 202 -4.16 9.25 1.05
CA LEU A 202 -4.73 8.62 -0.13
C LEU A 202 -5.41 9.68 -1.00
N SER A 203 -4.94 9.86 -2.22
CA SER A 203 -5.62 10.70 -3.21
C SER A 203 -6.78 9.92 -3.79
N GLN A 204 -7.95 9.99 -3.15
CA GLN A 204 -9.18 9.45 -3.69
C GLN A 204 -9.64 10.28 -4.89
N ALA A 205 -10.16 9.63 -5.93
CA ALA A 205 -10.83 10.32 -7.02
C ALA A 205 -12.09 11.03 -6.48
N VAL A 206 -12.33 12.27 -6.92
CA VAL A 206 -13.52 13.06 -6.52
C VAL A 206 -14.78 12.24 -6.82
N GLY A 207 -15.53 11.89 -5.77
CA GLY A 207 -16.76 11.09 -5.87
C GLY A 207 -16.67 9.65 -5.30
N GLN A 208 -15.48 9.15 -4.98
CA GLN A 208 -15.32 7.92 -4.20
C GLN A 208 -15.11 8.26 -2.71
N THR A 209 -16.21 8.55 -2.00
CA THR A 209 -16.18 8.79 -0.54
C THR A 209 -16.07 7.52 0.29
N ASP A 210 -16.03 6.34 -0.36
CA ASP A 210 -16.26 5.05 0.27
C ASP A 210 -15.13 4.06 -0.05
N SER A 211 -13.88 4.50 0.18
CA SER A 211 -12.70 3.65 -0.04
C SER A 211 -12.56 2.61 1.07
N ALA A 212 -12.34 1.35 0.69
CA ALA A 212 -12.07 0.24 1.61
C ALA A 212 -10.71 0.33 2.33
N PHE A 213 -9.95 1.41 2.08
CA PHE A 213 -8.61 1.60 2.61
C PHE A 213 -8.44 2.99 3.22
N VAL A 214 -7.65 3.06 4.29
CA VAL A 214 -7.14 4.29 4.91
C VAL A 214 -5.62 4.21 4.99
N ILE A 215 -4.94 5.35 4.99
CA ILE A 215 -3.50 5.42 5.25
C ILE A 215 -3.25 6.19 6.53
N ASP A 216 -2.35 5.68 7.36
CA ASP A 216 -1.84 6.39 8.51
C ASP A 216 -0.93 7.55 8.06
N ASN A 217 -1.25 8.75 8.52
CA ASN A 217 -0.63 9.97 8.00
C ASN A 217 0.86 10.12 8.35
N ARG A 218 1.38 9.38 9.33
CA ARG A 218 2.78 9.46 9.78
C ARG A 218 3.60 8.25 9.37
N THR A 219 3.02 7.05 9.48
CA THR A 219 3.73 5.80 9.24
C THR A 219 3.66 5.33 7.79
N GLY A 220 2.70 5.85 7.00
CA GLY A 220 2.47 5.37 5.64
C GLY A 220 1.83 3.98 5.57
N GLU A 221 1.38 3.42 6.70
CA GLU A 221 0.67 2.14 6.76
C GLU A 221 -0.72 2.26 6.14
N ILE A 222 -0.99 1.44 5.12
CA ILE A 222 -2.31 1.31 4.51
C ILE A 222 -3.08 0.21 5.23
N LYS A 223 -4.25 0.55 5.77
CA LYS A 223 -5.12 -0.32 6.57
C LYS A 223 -6.48 -0.52 5.91
N ILE A 224 -7.06 -1.68 6.16
CA ILE A 224 -8.42 -2.02 5.72
C ILE A 224 -9.44 -1.30 6.60
N THR A 225 -10.46 -0.68 6.01
CA THR A 225 -11.59 -0.05 6.73
C THR A 225 -12.93 -0.74 6.51
N LYS A 226 -12.99 -1.64 5.53
CA LYS A 226 -14.19 -2.40 5.18
C LYS A 226 -13.81 -3.83 4.79
N PRO A 227 -14.70 -4.81 4.99
CA PRO A 227 -14.50 -6.16 4.48
C PRO A 227 -14.18 -6.11 2.98
N LEU A 228 -13.18 -6.91 2.58
CA LEU A 228 -12.84 -7.12 1.19
C LEU A 228 -13.55 -8.38 0.71
N ASP A 229 -13.89 -8.42 -0.58
CA ASP A 229 -14.54 -9.54 -1.23
C ASP A 229 -13.81 -9.73 -2.58
N PHE A 230 -13.16 -10.89 -2.74
CA PHE A 230 -12.40 -11.25 -3.93
C PHE A 230 -13.31 -11.44 -5.15
N GLU A 231 -14.51 -11.98 -4.95
CA GLU A 231 -15.55 -12.16 -5.96
C GLU A 231 -16.08 -10.81 -6.46
N GLU A 232 -16.14 -9.79 -5.59
CA GLU A 232 -16.50 -8.42 -5.97
C GLU A 232 -15.35 -7.68 -6.66
N ALA A 233 -14.17 -7.63 -6.05
CA ALA A 233 -13.04 -6.84 -6.53
C ALA A 233 -11.67 -7.48 -6.23
N LYS A 234 -11.09 -8.12 -7.26
CA LYS A 234 -9.77 -8.81 -7.15
C LYS A 234 -8.58 -7.86 -6.92
N ARG A 235 -8.72 -6.59 -7.28
CA ARG A 235 -7.62 -5.61 -7.27
C ARG A 235 -8.13 -4.21 -6.99
N HIS A 236 -7.38 -3.46 -6.18
CA HIS A 236 -7.60 -2.04 -5.93
C HIS A 236 -6.38 -1.23 -6.32
N GLU A 237 -6.57 -0.26 -7.20
CA GLU A 237 -5.53 0.71 -7.56
C GLU A 237 -5.73 1.96 -6.72
N LEU A 238 -4.74 2.23 -5.87
CA LEU A 238 -4.69 3.39 -4.99
C LEU A 238 -3.59 4.34 -5.47
N SER A 239 -3.77 5.61 -5.16
CA SER A 239 -2.75 6.64 -5.38
C SER A 239 -2.47 7.30 -4.05
N VAL A 240 -1.20 7.29 -3.63
CA VAL A 240 -0.77 7.86 -2.36
C VAL A 240 0.03 9.11 -2.64
N ARG A 241 -0.33 10.20 -1.97
CA ARG A 241 0.41 11.45 -1.93
C ARG A 241 1.24 11.52 -0.65
N ALA A 242 2.52 11.81 -0.78
CA ALA A 242 3.38 12.25 0.31
C ALA A 242 3.55 13.77 0.20
N THR A 243 3.40 14.49 1.31
CA THR A 243 3.52 15.95 1.37
C THR A 243 4.36 16.32 2.58
N ASP A 244 5.43 17.08 2.34
CA ASP A 244 6.26 17.64 3.41
C ASP A 244 5.51 18.76 4.17
N GLY A 245 6.14 19.33 5.20
CA GLY A 245 5.56 20.46 5.92
C GLY A 245 5.59 21.79 5.16
N GLY A 246 6.44 21.93 4.13
CA GLY A 246 6.53 23.12 3.28
C GLY A 246 5.52 23.17 2.12
N GLY A 247 4.86 22.05 1.82
CA GLY A 247 3.84 21.89 0.80
C GLY A 247 4.29 21.25 -0.52
N LEU A 248 5.56 20.84 -0.69
CA LEU A 248 5.95 20.03 -1.84
C LEU A 248 5.43 18.60 -1.67
N SER A 249 5.15 17.94 -2.79
CA SER A 249 4.53 16.63 -2.75
C SER A 249 4.91 15.74 -3.92
N ALA A 250 4.92 14.44 -3.65
CA ALA A 250 5.03 13.39 -4.65
C ALA A 250 3.84 12.45 -4.58
N ILE A 251 3.63 11.72 -5.68
CA ILE A 251 2.54 10.75 -5.80
C ILE A 251 3.13 9.42 -6.25
N CYS A 252 2.74 8.32 -5.60
CA CYS A 252 3.02 6.96 -6.07
C CYS A 252 1.74 6.15 -6.25
N LYS A 253 1.82 5.12 -7.08
CA LYS A 253 0.72 4.16 -7.30
C LYS A 253 0.90 2.93 -6.43
N VAL A 254 -0.18 2.49 -5.82
CA VAL A 254 -0.21 1.28 -5.00
C VAL A 254 -1.25 0.33 -5.57
N LEU A 255 -0.85 -0.90 -5.86
CA LEU A 255 -1.76 -1.97 -6.26
C LEU A 255 -1.96 -2.92 -5.09
N VAL A 256 -3.19 -3.04 -4.62
CA VAL A 256 -3.58 -4.07 -3.66
C VAL A 256 -4.19 -5.23 -4.45
N GLU A 257 -3.60 -6.41 -4.34
CA GLU A 257 -4.16 -7.66 -4.87
C GLU A 257 -4.86 -8.41 -3.73
N VAL A 258 -6.16 -8.65 -3.90
CA VAL A 258 -6.93 -9.46 -2.97
C VAL A 258 -6.64 -10.94 -3.28
N VAL A 259 -6.40 -11.71 -2.23
CA VAL A 259 -6.12 -13.14 -2.30
C VAL A 259 -7.36 -13.88 -1.82
N ASP A 260 -7.90 -14.69 -2.72
CA ASP A 260 -9.03 -15.60 -2.54
C ASP A 260 -8.84 -16.54 -1.34
N VAL A 261 -9.87 -16.61 -0.51
CA VAL A 261 -10.04 -17.51 0.62
C VAL A 261 -11.27 -18.37 0.37
N ASN A 262 -11.19 -19.66 0.68
CA ASN A 262 -12.32 -20.58 0.50
C ASN A 262 -13.47 -20.25 1.47
N ASP A 263 -14.39 -19.37 1.06
CA ASP A 263 -15.50 -18.88 1.88
C ASP A 263 -16.88 -19.04 1.20
N ASN A 264 -16.92 -19.44 -0.07
CA ASN A 264 -18.15 -19.84 -0.75
C ASN A 264 -18.21 -21.37 -0.88
N ALA A 265 -19.27 -21.97 -0.31
CA ALA A 265 -19.51 -23.39 -0.52
C ALA A 265 -20.10 -23.65 -1.93
N PRO A 266 -19.80 -24.81 -2.55
CA PRO A 266 -20.40 -25.18 -3.83
C PRO A 266 -21.93 -25.16 -3.78
N GLU A 267 -22.60 -24.57 -4.75
CA GLU A 267 -24.05 -24.52 -4.89
C GLU A 267 -24.54 -25.50 -5.96
N VAL A 268 -25.45 -26.40 -5.60
CA VAL A 268 -26.10 -27.33 -6.54
C VAL A 268 -27.37 -26.70 -7.11
N VAL A 269 -27.36 -26.36 -8.39
CA VAL A 269 -28.50 -25.77 -9.11
C VAL A 269 -29.16 -26.84 -9.96
N VAL A 270 -30.38 -27.24 -9.56
CA VAL A 270 -31.16 -28.26 -10.25
C VAL A 270 -31.88 -27.65 -11.47
N SER A 271 -31.56 -28.15 -12.66
CA SER A 271 -32.13 -27.71 -13.93
C SER A 271 -33.41 -28.46 -14.27
N SER A 272 -33.44 -29.77 -14.01
CA SER A 272 -34.62 -30.61 -14.18
C SER A 272 -34.60 -31.78 -13.19
N PHE A 273 -35.79 -32.21 -12.81
CA PHE A 273 -36.00 -33.36 -11.93
C PHE A 273 -37.30 -34.05 -12.31
N SER A 274 -37.26 -35.37 -12.54
CA SER A 274 -38.39 -36.19 -12.94
C SER A 274 -38.73 -37.19 -11.83
N SER A 275 -39.91 -37.02 -11.24
CA SER A 275 -40.51 -37.92 -10.24
C SER A 275 -42.04 -37.76 -10.31
N PRO A 276 -42.83 -38.84 -10.26
CA PRO A 276 -42.42 -40.24 -10.07
C PRO A 276 -41.80 -40.87 -11.33
N LEU A 277 -41.11 -42.00 -11.16
CA LEU A 277 -40.56 -42.84 -12.25
C LEU A 277 -41.30 -44.19 -12.31
N PRO A 278 -41.73 -44.67 -13.49
CA PRO A 278 -42.24 -46.03 -13.65
C PRO A 278 -41.21 -47.08 -13.24
N GLU A 279 -41.61 -48.15 -12.56
CA GLU A 279 -40.65 -49.20 -12.15
C GLU A 279 -40.02 -49.94 -13.35
N ASN A 280 -40.75 -50.04 -14.46
CA ASN A 280 -40.24 -50.56 -15.72
C ASN A 280 -39.28 -49.60 -16.47
N THR A 281 -38.83 -48.51 -15.83
CA THR A 281 -37.86 -47.57 -16.38
C THR A 281 -36.55 -48.29 -16.69
N ALA A 282 -36.09 -48.18 -17.94
CA ALA A 282 -34.84 -48.80 -18.36
C ALA A 282 -33.63 -48.17 -17.64
N PRO A 283 -32.60 -48.97 -17.29
CA PRO A 283 -31.30 -48.45 -16.85
C PRO A 283 -30.71 -47.46 -17.85
N GLY A 284 -30.11 -46.39 -17.35
CA GLY A 284 -29.55 -45.28 -18.12
C GLY A 284 -30.53 -44.13 -18.36
N THR A 285 -31.74 -44.20 -17.80
CA THR A 285 -32.75 -43.13 -17.89
C THR A 285 -32.35 -41.96 -16.99
N VAL A 286 -32.42 -40.74 -17.51
CA VAL A 286 -32.09 -39.51 -16.76
C VAL A 286 -33.23 -39.13 -15.83
N VAL A 287 -32.92 -39.04 -14.53
CA VAL A 287 -33.84 -38.67 -13.45
C VAL A 287 -33.73 -37.18 -13.13
N ALA A 288 -32.51 -36.64 -13.09
CA ALA A 288 -32.27 -35.23 -12.82
C ALA A 288 -31.10 -34.70 -13.64
N LEU A 289 -31.16 -33.42 -14.01
CA LEU A 289 -30.05 -32.65 -14.53
C LEU A 289 -29.76 -31.51 -13.58
N PHE A 290 -28.51 -31.35 -13.18
CA PHE A 290 -28.09 -30.25 -12.32
C PHE A 290 -26.68 -29.80 -12.65
N THR A 291 -26.35 -28.58 -12.23
CA THR A 291 -25.00 -28.04 -12.31
C THR A 291 -24.54 -27.62 -10.93
N VAL A 292 -23.24 -27.73 -10.69
CA VAL A 292 -22.65 -27.25 -9.44
C VAL A 292 -21.78 -26.04 -9.75
N ARG A 293 -21.98 -24.98 -8.97
CA ARG A 293 -21.29 -23.70 -9.14
C ARG A 293 -20.59 -23.35 -7.84
N ASP A 294 -19.37 -22.89 -7.95
CA ASP A 294 -18.62 -22.32 -6.86
C ASP A 294 -18.22 -20.90 -7.27
N ARG A 295 -18.29 -19.95 -6.34
CA ARG A 295 -17.95 -18.56 -6.63
C ARG A 295 -16.45 -18.32 -6.50
N ASP A 296 -15.79 -19.12 -5.68
CA ASP A 296 -14.36 -19.02 -5.44
C ASP A 296 -13.58 -19.38 -6.72
N SER A 297 -12.30 -19.00 -6.77
CA SER A 297 -11.42 -19.23 -7.90
C SER A 297 -10.36 -20.30 -7.63
N GLY A 298 -9.68 -20.76 -8.68
CA GLY A 298 -8.55 -21.68 -8.54
C GLY A 298 -8.92 -23.03 -7.93
N ALA A 299 -8.26 -23.39 -6.83
CA ALA A 299 -8.52 -24.65 -6.11
C ALA A 299 -9.78 -24.58 -5.25
N ASN A 300 -10.08 -23.41 -4.69
CA ASN A 300 -11.27 -23.13 -3.89
C ASN A 300 -12.53 -23.31 -4.76
N GLY A 301 -12.53 -22.86 -6.01
CA GLY A 301 -13.66 -23.11 -6.93
C GLY A 301 -13.73 -24.50 -7.57
N LYS A 302 -12.81 -25.43 -7.25
CA LYS A 302 -12.71 -26.73 -7.95
C LYS A 302 -13.62 -27.77 -7.31
N ILE A 303 -14.71 -28.07 -8.01
CA ILE A 303 -15.76 -28.96 -7.52
C ILE A 303 -15.44 -30.45 -7.71
N SER A 304 -15.81 -31.24 -6.70
CA SER A 304 -16.00 -32.68 -6.72
C SER A 304 -17.43 -33.01 -6.28
N CYS A 305 -18.07 -33.99 -6.90
CA CYS A 305 -19.45 -34.39 -6.57
C CYS A 305 -19.53 -35.90 -6.38
N GLY A 306 -20.30 -36.31 -5.37
CA GLY A 306 -20.52 -37.71 -5.04
C GLY A 306 -21.98 -37.98 -4.71
N LEU A 307 -22.38 -39.23 -4.91
CA LEU A 307 -23.65 -39.79 -4.48
C LEU A 307 -23.36 -40.88 -3.45
N GLU A 308 -24.05 -40.84 -2.30
CA GLU A 308 -23.81 -41.73 -1.16
C GLU A 308 -24.08 -43.21 -1.47
N ASP A 309 -25.17 -43.51 -2.17
CA ASP A 309 -25.56 -44.87 -2.60
C ASP A 309 -25.69 -44.94 -4.11
N GLN A 310 -24.93 -45.85 -4.74
CA GLN A 310 -24.86 -46.00 -6.19
C GLN A 310 -25.43 -47.33 -6.72
N LEU A 311 -26.24 -48.04 -5.91
CA LEU A 311 -26.80 -49.34 -6.30
C LEU A 311 -27.83 -49.24 -7.43
N PHE A 312 -28.77 -48.31 -7.33
CA PHE A 312 -29.87 -48.14 -8.30
C PHE A 312 -29.73 -46.87 -9.14
N PHE A 313 -28.97 -45.90 -8.65
CA PHE A 313 -28.74 -44.61 -9.30
C PHE A 313 -27.26 -44.30 -9.36
N SER A 314 -26.81 -43.51 -10.34
CA SER A 314 -25.43 -43.05 -10.41
C SER A 314 -25.36 -41.64 -10.98
N LEU A 315 -24.25 -40.95 -10.71
CA LEU A 315 -23.96 -39.64 -11.26
C LEU A 315 -23.07 -39.79 -12.49
N ARG A 316 -23.59 -39.39 -13.65
CA ARG A 316 -22.82 -39.30 -14.89
C ARG A 316 -22.35 -37.85 -15.09
N PRO A 317 -21.04 -37.59 -15.15
CA PRO A 317 -20.56 -36.27 -15.55
C PRO A 317 -20.85 -36.04 -17.03
N ALA A 318 -21.47 -34.91 -17.37
CA ALA A 318 -21.78 -34.55 -18.75
C ALA A 318 -20.69 -33.62 -19.33
N TYR A 319 -20.66 -32.36 -18.89
CA TYR A 319 -19.69 -31.36 -19.35
C TYR A 319 -19.31 -30.41 -18.20
N LYS A 320 -18.02 -30.23 -17.94
CA LYS A 320 -17.52 -29.43 -16.80
C LYS A 320 -18.25 -29.84 -15.50
N ASN A 321 -18.98 -28.92 -14.88
CA ASN A 321 -19.69 -29.13 -13.61
C ASN A 321 -21.19 -29.42 -13.83
N TYR A 322 -21.56 -29.98 -14.99
CA TYR A 322 -22.91 -30.47 -15.27
C TYR A 322 -22.96 -31.98 -15.04
N TYR A 323 -23.98 -32.42 -14.30
CA TYR A 323 -24.17 -33.79 -13.88
C TYR A 323 -25.58 -34.28 -14.24
N GLU A 324 -25.64 -35.57 -14.54
CA GLU A 324 -26.88 -36.28 -14.80
C GLU A 324 -27.03 -37.37 -13.75
N LEU A 325 -28.15 -37.35 -13.04
CA LEU A 325 -28.54 -38.45 -12.16
C LEU A 325 -29.30 -39.47 -13.00
N VAL A 326 -28.77 -40.69 -13.11
CA VAL A 326 -29.32 -41.74 -13.98
C VAL A 326 -29.65 -43.00 -13.20
N THR A 327 -30.63 -43.77 -13.67
CA THR A 327 -30.85 -45.14 -13.20
C THR A 327 -29.74 -46.06 -13.70
N VAL A 328 -29.31 -47.04 -12.91
CA VAL A 328 -28.28 -48.03 -13.33
C VAL A 328 -28.74 -49.48 -13.14
N SER A 329 -29.79 -49.70 -12.35
CA SER A 329 -30.39 -51.01 -12.09
C SER A 329 -31.88 -50.95 -12.39
N ALA A 330 -32.51 -52.12 -12.58
CA ALA A 330 -33.97 -52.21 -12.66
C ALA A 330 -34.58 -51.74 -11.33
N LEU A 331 -35.71 -51.05 -11.43
CA LEU A 331 -36.47 -50.57 -10.28
C LEU A 331 -37.64 -51.52 -10.06
N ASP A 332 -37.98 -51.74 -8.80
CA ASP A 332 -39.09 -52.58 -8.36
C ASP A 332 -39.80 -51.81 -7.24
N ARG A 333 -41.07 -51.46 -7.45
CA ARG A 333 -41.87 -50.68 -6.51
C ARG A 333 -42.34 -51.54 -5.33
N GLU A 334 -42.62 -52.81 -5.55
CA GLU A 334 -42.98 -53.78 -4.51
C GLU A 334 -41.82 -53.98 -3.53
N GLU A 335 -40.57 -53.91 -4.01
CA GLU A 335 -39.38 -53.90 -3.16
C GLU A 335 -39.13 -52.53 -2.51
N THR A 336 -39.00 -51.46 -3.32
CA THR A 336 -38.71 -50.11 -2.82
C THR A 336 -39.47 -49.03 -3.60
N ALA A 337 -40.57 -48.56 -3.01
CA ALA A 337 -41.43 -47.54 -3.62
C ALA A 337 -40.86 -46.10 -3.60
N ARG A 338 -39.80 -45.82 -2.81
CA ARG A 338 -39.23 -44.48 -2.66
C ARG A 338 -37.74 -44.51 -2.37
N TYR A 339 -36.97 -43.72 -3.12
CA TYR A 339 -35.54 -43.52 -2.92
C TYR A 339 -35.23 -42.09 -2.47
N ILE A 340 -34.35 -41.94 -1.47
CA ILE A 340 -33.85 -40.66 -0.98
C ILE A 340 -32.37 -40.56 -1.34
N LEU A 341 -32.07 -39.83 -2.40
CA LEU A 341 -30.73 -39.74 -2.97
C LEU A 341 -30.05 -38.46 -2.52
N ARG A 342 -28.89 -38.57 -1.86
CA ARG A 342 -28.11 -37.44 -1.36
C ARG A 342 -26.87 -37.22 -2.23
N VAL A 343 -26.89 -36.14 -2.99
CA VAL A 343 -25.76 -35.69 -3.78
C VAL A 343 -24.98 -34.67 -2.96
N THR A 344 -23.73 -34.97 -2.66
CA THR A 344 -22.81 -34.07 -1.94
C THR A 344 -21.82 -33.48 -2.92
N ALA A 345 -21.78 -32.16 -3.00
CA ALA A 345 -20.73 -31.41 -3.68
C ALA A 345 -19.71 -30.90 -2.65
N ALA A 346 -18.43 -30.98 -2.99
CA ALA A 346 -17.33 -30.52 -2.16
C ALA A 346 -16.33 -29.77 -3.03
N ASP A 347 -15.85 -28.63 -2.57
CA ASP A 347 -14.72 -27.95 -3.21
C ASP A 347 -13.39 -28.65 -2.92
N ALA A 348 -12.30 -28.11 -3.48
CA ALA A 348 -10.93 -28.56 -3.21
C ALA A 348 -10.13 -27.54 -2.37
N GLY A 349 -10.83 -26.65 -1.66
CA GLY A 349 -10.25 -25.70 -0.73
C GLY A 349 -9.71 -26.38 0.53
N SER A 350 -9.01 -25.60 1.36
CA SER A 350 -8.42 -26.08 2.61
C SER A 350 -8.70 -25.09 3.74
N PRO A 351 -9.70 -25.34 4.61
CA PRO A 351 -10.55 -26.54 4.66
C PRO A 351 -11.57 -26.60 3.52
N PRO A 352 -12.01 -27.81 3.11
CA PRO A 352 -13.01 -27.92 2.05
C PRO A 352 -14.42 -27.58 2.57
N LEU A 353 -15.20 -26.85 1.79
CA LEU A 353 -16.62 -26.61 2.04
C LEU A 353 -17.47 -27.56 1.20
N THR A 354 -18.64 -27.91 1.73
CA THR A 354 -19.53 -28.89 1.12
C THR A 354 -20.98 -28.45 1.15
N SER A 355 -21.76 -28.88 0.16
CA SER A 355 -23.20 -28.76 0.13
C SER A 355 -23.84 -30.09 -0.24
N THR A 356 -25.07 -30.32 0.20
CA THR A 356 -25.80 -31.56 -0.08
C THR A 356 -27.18 -31.27 -0.62
N GLN A 357 -27.48 -31.76 -1.82
CA GLN A 357 -28.80 -31.75 -2.43
C GLN A 357 -29.47 -33.11 -2.27
N THR A 358 -30.72 -33.12 -1.80
CA THR A 358 -31.52 -34.35 -1.67
C THR A 358 -32.55 -34.44 -2.78
N PHE A 359 -32.63 -35.58 -3.45
CA PHE A 359 -33.66 -35.93 -4.44
C PHE A 359 -34.54 -37.05 -3.87
N THR A 360 -35.85 -36.82 -3.80
CA THR A 360 -36.82 -37.85 -3.37
C THR A 360 -37.52 -38.40 -4.61
N VAL A 361 -37.12 -39.60 -5.03
CA VAL A 361 -37.63 -40.26 -6.23
C VAL A 361 -38.69 -41.26 -5.81
N ASP A 362 -39.93 -41.00 -6.22
CA ASP A 362 -41.06 -41.92 -6.02
C ASP A 362 -41.14 -42.86 -7.22
N ILE A 363 -41.39 -44.15 -6.98
CA ILE A 363 -41.59 -45.14 -8.03
C ILE A 363 -43.09 -45.33 -8.27
N SER A 364 -43.54 -45.15 -9.52
CA SER A 364 -44.91 -45.39 -9.93
C SER A 364 -45.12 -46.80 -10.41
N ASP A 365 -46.25 -47.36 -9.99
CA ASP A 365 -46.75 -48.69 -10.29
C ASP A 365 -46.96 -48.96 -11.79
N VAL A 366 -46.57 -50.15 -12.22
CA VAL A 366 -46.81 -50.76 -13.53
C VAL A 366 -47.44 -52.12 -13.26
N ASN A 367 -48.47 -52.49 -14.04
CA ASN A 367 -49.15 -53.76 -13.84
C ASN A 367 -48.28 -54.95 -14.30
N ASP A 368 -47.34 -55.40 -13.48
CA ASP A 368 -46.42 -56.50 -13.77
C ASP A 368 -46.54 -57.69 -12.82
N ASN A 369 -47.34 -57.57 -11.76
CA ASN A 369 -47.80 -58.71 -10.97
C ASN A 369 -49.18 -59.19 -11.46
N ALA A 370 -49.40 -60.49 -11.32
CA ALA A 370 -50.69 -61.11 -11.64
C ALA A 370 -51.39 -61.53 -10.35
N PRO A 371 -52.74 -61.53 -10.29
CA PRO A 371 -53.45 -61.99 -9.11
C PRO A 371 -53.15 -63.45 -8.80
N VAL A 372 -52.64 -63.73 -7.61
CA VAL A 372 -52.32 -65.09 -7.14
C VAL A 372 -53.34 -65.53 -6.10
N PHE A 373 -53.95 -66.69 -6.32
CA PHE A 373 -54.82 -67.31 -5.32
C PHE A 373 -54.02 -67.78 -4.10
N ASN A 374 -54.63 -67.70 -2.91
CA ASN A 374 -54.00 -68.17 -1.67
C ASN A 374 -53.72 -69.69 -1.64
N GLN A 375 -54.35 -70.46 -2.52
CA GLN A 375 -54.22 -71.91 -2.62
C GLN A 375 -54.17 -72.33 -4.10
N THR A 376 -53.45 -73.43 -4.39
CA THR A 376 -53.36 -74.00 -5.74
C THR A 376 -54.60 -74.78 -6.16
N SER A 377 -55.40 -75.23 -5.19
CA SER A 377 -56.72 -75.83 -5.42
C SER A 377 -57.63 -75.60 -4.21
N TYR A 378 -58.92 -75.44 -4.47
CA TYR A 378 -59.96 -75.31 -3.45
C TYR A 378 -60.90 -76.50 -3.55
N THR A 379 -61.01 -77.30 -2.49
CA THR A 379 -62.00 -78.37 -2.40
C THR A 379 -63.12 -77.93 -1.46
N MET A 380 -64.34 -77.86 -1.98
CA MET A 380 -65.52 -77.47 -1.22
C MET A 380 -66.50 -78.64 -1.14
N TYR A 381 -67.03 -78.91 0.05
CA TYR A 381 -67.97 -80.01 0.28
C TYR A 381 -69.37 -79.46 0.51
N VAL A 382 -70.33 -79.90 -0.30
CA VAL A 382 -71.74 -79.51 -0.20
C VAL A 382 -72.57 -80.75 0.13
N ARG A 383 -73.50 -80.61 1.08
CA ARG A 383 -74.43 -81.70 1.40
C ARG A 383 -75.48 -81.82 0.31
N GLU A 384 -75.87 -83.05 -0.01
CA GLU A 384 -77.03 -83.33 -0.86
C GLU A 384 -78.31 -82.72 -0.29
N ASN A 385 -79.30 -82.44 -1.14
CA ASN A 385 -80.56 -81.76 -0.80
C ASN A 385 -80.39 -80.35 -0.22
N ASN A 386 -79.35 -79.63 -0.65
CA ASN A 386 -79.14 -78.23 -0.31
C ASN A 386 -80.21 -77.32 -0.95
N VAL A 387 -80.33 -76.12 -0.39
CA VAL A 387 -81.21 -75.08 -0.94
C VAL A 387 -80.52 -74.35 -2.11
N PRO A 388 -81.30 -73.86 -3.11
CA PRO A 388 -80.80 -72.87 -4.07
C PRO A 388 -80.19 -71.69 -3.31
N THR A 389 -79.06 -71.15 -3.81
CA THR A 389 -78.27 -70.04 -3.23
C THR A 389 -77.48 -70.32 -1.94
N VAL A 390 -77.31 -71.59 -1.55
CA VAL A 390 -76.40 -71.92 -0.43
C VAL A 390 -74.98 -71.41 -0.68
N PHE A 391 -74.38 -70.75 0.31
CA PHE A 391 -72.97 -70.37 0.27
C PHE A 391 -72.11 -71.63 0.42
N VAL A 392 -71.34 -71.95 -0.63
CA VAL A 392 -70.52 -73.17 -0.70
C VAL A 392 -69.10 -72.93 -0.17
N GLY A 393 -68.59 -71.70 -0.36
CA GLY A 393 -67.26 -71.31 0.07
C GLY A 393 -66.84 -70.00 -0.60
N ALA A 394 -65.69 -69.47 -0.17
CA ALA A 394 -65.06 -68.30 -0.77
C ALA A 394 -63.64 -68.66 -1.19
N VAL A 395 -63.20 -68.02 -2.27
CA VAL A 395 -61.80 -68.03 -2.72
C VAL A 395 -61.24 -66.62 -2.53
N SER A 396 -59.94 -66.53 -2.33
CA SER A 396 -59.24 -65.25 -2.22
C SER A 396 -58.00 -65.29 -3.08
N ALA A 397 -57.76 -64.20 -3.81
CA ALA A 397 -56.52 -63.90 -4.49
C ALA A 397 -56.01 -62.52 -4.06
N ALA A 398 -54.70 -62.36 -4.11
CA ALA A 398 -54.00 -61.10 -3.85
C ALA A 398 -53.15 -60.75 -5.07
N ASP A 399 -53.03 -59.46 -5.32
CA ASP A 399 -52.15 -58.89 -6.33
C ASP A 399 -51.23 -57.89 -5.62
N ALA A 400 -49.94 -57.87 -6.00
CA ALA A 400 -48.93 -57.06 -5.33
C ALA A 400 -48.93 -55.59 -5.82
N ASP A 401 -49.52 -55.34 -6.99
CA ASP A 401 -49.62 -54.01 -7.58
C ASP A 401 -50.57 -53.09 -6.78
N VAL A 402 -50.54 -51.79 -7.07
CA VAL A 402 -51.29 -50.75 -6.34
C VAL A 402 -52.48 -50.21 -7.16
N GLY A 403 -53.54 -49.81 -6.43
CA GLY A 403 -54.66 -49.09 -7.02
C GLY A 403 -55.54 -49.97 -7.89
N LEU A 404 -55.66 -49.64 -9.18
CA LEU A 404 -56.48 -50.41 -10.11
C LEU A 404 -55.80 -51.70 -10.58
N ASN A 405 -54.46 -51.70 -10.65
CA ASN A 405 -53.67 -52.86 -11.06
C ASN A 405 -53.77 -53.97 -10.01
N GLY A 406 -53.69 -53.60 -8.72
CA GLY A 406 -53.94 -54.52 -7.61
C GLY A 406 -55.41 -54.95 -7.40
N LYS A 407 -56.36 -54.50 -8.24
CA LYS A 407 -57.80 -54.78 -8.03
C LYS A 407 -58.21 -56.11 -8.65
N VAL A 408 -58.40 -57.12 -7.80
CA VAL A 408 -58.84 -58.45 -8.22
C VAL A 408 -60.35 -58.48 -8.56
N SER A 409 -60.70 -59.12 -9.68
CA SER A 409 -62.07 -59.46 -10.06
C SER A 409 -62.22 -60.95 -10.36
N TYR A 410 -63.30 -61.57 -9.90
CA TYR A 410 -63.50 -63.02 -9.98
C TYR A 410 -64.55 -63.37 -11.05
N SER A 411 -64.27 -64.39 -11.84
CA SER A 411 -65.22 -64.96 -12.81
C SER A 411 -65.05 -66.48 -12.90
N LEU A 412 -66.10 -67.19 -13.30
CA LEU A 412 -66.05 -68.65 -13.51
C LEU A 412 -65.79 -68.92 -15.00
N ALA A 413 -64.73 -69.67 -15.30
CA ALA A 413 -64.47 -70.14 -16.65
C ALA A 413 -65.55 -71.14 -17.07
N ALA A 414 -66.00 -71.05 -18.32
CA ALA A 414 -66.95 -72.02 -18.87
C ALA A 414 -66.28 -73.40 -18.90
N VAL A 415 -66.86 -74.37 -18.19
CA VAL A 415 -66.39 -75.74 -18.22
C VAL A 415 -66.79 -76.34 -19.57
N GLN A 416 -65.82 -76.74 -20.38
CA GLN A 416 -66.08 -77.76 -21.40
C GLN A 416 -66.45 -79.02 -20.63
N ALA A 417 -67.75 -79.34 -20.59
CA ALA A 417 -68.20 -80.61 -20.06
C ALA A 417 -67.47 -81.70 -20.84
N ALA A 418 -66.55 -82.40 -20.18
CA ALA A 418 -66.16 -83.72 -20.64
C ALA A 418 -67.45 -84.55 -20.58
N GLU A 419 -68.04 -84.80 -21.75
CA GLU A 419 -69.14 -85.76 -21.89
C GLU A 419 -68.60 -87.13 -21.51
N GLY A 420 -68.71 -87.47 -20.22
CA GLY A 420 -68.64 -88.83 -19.72
C GLY A 420 -70.05 -89.44 -19.75
N PRO A 421 -70.22 -90.68 -20.24
CA PRO A 421 -71.52 -91.32 -20.29
C PRO A 421 -71.95 -91.67 -18.85
N TRP A 422 -73.23 -91.39 -18.59
CA TRP A 422 -73.97 -91.61 -17.36
C TRP A 422 -73.78 -93.00 -16.74
#